data_AF-A0A8C0ZKI9-F1
#
_entry.id   AF-A0A8C0ZKI9-F1
#
_cell.length_a   1.000
_cell.length_b   1.000
_cell.length_c   1.000
_cell.angle_alpha   90.00
_cell.angle_beta   90.00
_cell.angle_gamma   90.00
#
_symmetry.space_group_name_H-M   'P 1'
#
loop_
_entity.id
_entity.type
_entity.pdbx_description
1 polymer ?
#
loop_
_entity_poly.entity_id
_entity_poly.type
_entity_poly.pdbx_seq_one_letter_code
_entity_poly.pdbx_strand_id
1 'polypeptide(L)'
;PVAHLSGQAAIEEPLPHCTLGCRGGHGGHTMSDRHSPLLLQAISISKAINTQEAPVKEKHARRIILGTHHEKGAFTFWSYAIGLPLPSSAILSWKFCHVLHKVLRDGHPNVSVPSAVSLLLHGQGEISGSCQHPSGHLHDRYGQLVSIYTRLLLTKISFHVKHPEFPPGLEVSDEVLEKTAGTDVNNIFQLTVELFDYLDCELKLSESVFRQLNTSMAVSQMSAVQCRLAPLIQVIQDCSHLYHYSVKLMFKLHSCLPADTLQGHRDRFHEQFRSLKNFFKKASDMLYFKRLIQIPRLPESPPNFLRASALAEHVKPVVVIPEEAPEDEEPENLIEISTTSTTEPQVGAWGWRGGRLSCPGSAQHPLSSPDHLGSV
;
A
#
# COMPACT_ATOMS: atom_id res chain seq x y z
N PRO A 1 -17.52 16.35 -46.40
CA PRO A 1 -17.53 17.55 -45.54
C PRO A 1 -17.41 17.14 -44.07
N VAL A 2 -16.15 17.02 -43.62
CA VAL A 2 -15.76 16.71 -42.24
C VAL A 2 -15.61 18.05 -41.52
N ALA A 3 -16.26 18.22 -40.37
CA ALA A 3 -16.08 19.40 -39.52
C ALA A 3 -15.42 18.99 -38.21
N HIS A 4 -14.21 19.52 -38.02
CA HIS A 4 -13.38 19.49 -36.83
C HIS A 4 -14.06 20.12 -35.61
N LEU A 5 -13.95 19.47 -34.45
CA LEU A 5 -13.96 20.13 -33.15
C LEU A 5 -12.79 19.54 -32.33
N SER A 6 -11.73 20.33 -32.24
CA SER A 6 -10.49 20.01 -31.53
C SER A 6 -10.70 20.18 -30.03
N GLY A 7 -10.51 19.09 -29.26
CA GLY A 7 -10.41 19.13 -27.81
C GLY A 7 -9.02 19.61 -27.38
N GLN A 8 -8.96 20.67 -26.58
CA GLN A 8 -7.75 21.08 -25.87
C GLN A 8 -7.57 20.16 -24.66
N ALA A 9 -6.44 19.45 -24.64
CA ALA A 9 -5.95 18.70 -23.51
C ALA A 9 -5.54 19.66 -22.38
N ALA A 10 -5.99 19.39 -21.15
CA ALA A 10 -5.51 20.04 -19.96
C ALA A 10 -4.03 19.67 -19.73
N ILE A 11 -3.22 20.71 -19.58
CA ILE A 11 -1.77 20.66 -19.44
C ILE A 11 -1.43 20.26 -18.00
N GLU A 12 -0.53 19.27 -17.84
CA GLU A 12 0.10 18.90 -16.57
C GLU A 12 0.81 20.09 -15.93
N GLU A 13 0.43 20.42 -14.69
CA GLU A 13 1.17 21.34 -13.82
C GLU A 13 2.33 20.59 -13.14
N PRO A 14 3.59 21.07 -13.23
CA PRO A 14 4.71 20.47 -12.51
C PRO A 14 4.69 20.86 -11.03
N LEU A 15 5.02 19.89 -10.16
CA LEU A 15 5.18 20.08 -8.71
C LEU A 15 6.21 21.18 -8.39
N PRO A 16 6.00 22.02 -7.35
CA PRO A 16 6.94 23.08 -7.01
C PRO A 16 8.20 22.50 -6.37
N HIS A 17 9.34 22.76 -6.99
CA HIS A 17 10.66 22.56 -6.38
C HIS A 17 10.90 23.64 -5.31
N CYS A 18 10.98 23.26 -4.04
CA CYS A 18 11.47 24.17 -3.00
C CYS A 18 13.00 24.20 -3.00
N THR A 19 13.56 25.29 -3.52
CA THR A 19 14.94 25.71 -3.26
C THR A 19 15.03 26.27 -1.84
N LEU A 20 15.87 25.65 -1.00
CA LEU A 20 16.26 26.18 0.31
C LEU A 20 17.07 27.47 0.13
N GLY A 21 16.40 28.62 0.23
CA GLY A 21 17.04 29.94 0.28
C GLY A 21 17.23 30.40 1.72
N CYS A 22 18.46 30.35 2.22
CA CYS A 22 18.85 31.03 3.46
C CYS A 22 18.70 32.55 3.28
N ARG A 23 17.75 33.17 3.99
CA ARG A 23 17.71 34.62 4.18
C ARG A 23 17.95 34.91 5.66
N GLY A 24 19.13 35.48 5.94
CA GLY A 24 19.52 35.90 7.27
C GLY A 24 18.65 37.05 7.78
N GLY A 25 18.16 36.91 9.00
CA GLY A 25 17.53 37.96 9.80
C GLY A 25 17.89 37.75 11.26
N HIS A 26 18.67 38.67 11.83
CA HIS A 26 19.02 38.71 13.24
C HIS A 26 17.76 38.94 14.09
N GLY A 27 17.59 38.12 15.12
CA GLY A 27 16.59 38.29 16.16
C GLY A 27 16.74 37.18 17.20
N GLY A 28 17.37 37.51 18.33
CA GLY A 28 17.65 36.57 19.40
C GLY A 28 16.37 35.96 19.98
N HIS A 29 16.21 34.66 19.79
CA HIS A 29 15.42 33.79 20.65
C HIS A 29 16.25 32.52 20.90
N THR A 30 16.35 32.18 22.17
CA THR A 30 16.99 30.99 22.73
C THR A 30 16.75 29.74 21.87
N MET A 31 17.84 29.16 21.35
CA MET A 31 17.86 27.81 20.76
C MET A 31 17.46 26.79 21.83
N SER A 32 16.16 26.50 21.90
CA SER A 32 15.70 25.19 22.34
C SER A 32 15.80 24.29 21.11
N ASP A 33 16.60 23.24 21.24
CA ASP A 33 16.97 22.23 20.25
C ASP A 33 15.74 21.40 19.80
N ARG A 34 14.76 22.07 19.20
CA ARG A 34 13.57 21.45 18.61
C ARG A 34 13.85 21.22 17.14
N HIS A 35 14.24 19.98 16.82
CA HIS A 35 14.19 19.50 15.44
C HIS A 35 12.85 19.88 14.81
N SER A 36 12.86 20.39 13.58
CA SER A 36 11.62 20.74 12.89
C SER A 36 10.71 19.50 12.80
N PRO A 37 9.37 19.65 12.90
CA PRO A 37 8.44 18.51 12.80
C PRO A 37 8.68 17.63 11.56
N LEU A 38 9.11 18.25 10.46
CA LEU A 38 9.50 17.59 9.21
C LEU A 38 10.74 16.71 9.37
N LEU A 39 11.76 17.19 10.08
CA LEU A 39 12.99 16.42 10.34
C LEU A 39 12.68 15.19 11.20
N LEU A 40 11.83 15.33 12.22
CA LEU A 40 11.40 14.21 13.08
C LEU A 40 10.58 13.18 12.30
N GLN A 41 9.74 13.62 11.37
CA GLN A 41 9.00 12.71 10.48
C GLN A 41 9.96 11.96 9.54
N ALA A 42 10.92 12.64 8.91
CA ALA A 42 11.92 12.02 8.03
C ALA A 42 12.76 10.96 8.76
N ILE A 43 13.22 11.26 9.99
CA ILE A 43 13.92 10.29 10.85
C ILE A 43 13.03 9.07 11.11
N SER A 44 11.74 9.29 11.34
CA SER A 44 10.78 8.20 11.60
C SER A 44 10.55 7.34 10.37
N ILE A 45 10.51 7.93 9.17
CA ILE A 45 10.43 7.19 7.89
C ILE A 45 11.66 6.29 7.74
N SER A 46 12.87 6.82 7.94
CA SER A 46 14.12 6.04 7.86
C SER A 46 14.17 4.90 8.90
N LYS A 47 13.71 5.15 10.14
CA LYS A 47 13.62 4.12 11.18
C LYS A 47 12.52 3.09 10.93
N ALA A 48 11.44 3.47 10.26
CA ALA A 48 10.34 2.57 9.92
C ALA A 48 10.66 1.71 8.69
N ILE A 49 11.29 2.28 7.67
CA ILE A 49 11.56 1.64 6.37
C ILE A 49 13.06 1.44 6.21
N ASN A 50 13.55 0.29 6.65
CA ASN A 50 14.96 -0.10 6.59
C ASN A 50 15.11 -1.60 6.30
N THR A 51 16.35 -2.04 6.13
CA THR A 51 16.69 -3.43 5.79
C THR A 51 16.65 -4.41 6.97
N GLN A 52 16.48 -3.92 8.20
CA GLN A 52 16.45 -4.78 9.39
C GLN A 52 15.14 -5.58 9.44
N GLU A 53 15.26 -6.90 9.57
CA GLU A 53 14.14 -7.85 9.64
C GLU A 53 13.46 -7.82 11.02
N ALA A 54 12.90 -6.66 11.35
CA ALA A 54 12.22 -6.38 12.59
C ALA A 54 10.90 -5.64 12.30
N PRO A 55 9.86 -5.87 13.14
CA PRO A 55 8.59 -5.18 12.97
C PRO A 55 8.79 -3.66 13.02
N VAL A 56 7.97 -2.96 12.24
CA VAL A 56 7.91 -1.50 12.30
C VAL A 56 7.43 -1.10 13.69
N LYS A 57 8.17 -0.24 14.38
CA LYS A 57 7.78 0.27 15.70
C LYS A 57 6.61 1.23 15.56
N GLU A 58 5.57 1.07 16.39
CA GLU A 58 4.37 1.90 16.29
C GLU A 58 4.65 3.39 16.48
N LYS A 59 5.52 3.78 17.40
CA LYS A 59 5.90 5.19 17.57
C LYS A 59 6.36 5.86 16.27
N HIS A 60 7.09 5.15 15.40
CA HIS A 60 7.54 5.70 14.12
C HIS A 60 6.39 5.76 13.11
N ALA A 61 5.57 4.71 13.02
CA ALA A 61 4.41 4.71 12.14
C ALA A 61 3.38 5.79 12.53
N ARG A 62 3.08 5.92 13.83
CA ARG A 62 2.23 6.98 14.38
C ARG A 62 2.74 8.37 14.05
N ARG A 63 4.05 8.63 14.22
CA ARG A 63 4.64 9.93 13.86
C ARG A 63 4.53 10.22 12.36
N ILE A 64 4.70 9.21 11.51
CA ILE A 64 4.52 9.36 10.05
C ILE A 64 3.07 9.76 9.73
N ILE A 65 2.09 9.05 10.30
CA ILE A 65 0.66 9.32 10.13
C ILE A 65 0.31 10.73 10.59
N LEU A 66 0.67 11.11 11.82
CA LEU A 66 0.43 12.45 12.36
C LEU A 66 1.09 13.55 11.52
N GLY A 67 2.29 13.29 11.01
CA GLY A 67 2.96 14.20 10.09
C GLY A 67 2.17 14.43 8.81
N THR A 68 1.47 13.41 8.27
CA THR A 68 0.62 13.62 7.08
C THR A 68 -0.56 14.57 7.34
N HIS A 69 -1.14 14.53 8.55
CA HIS A 69 -2.21 15.45 8.94
C HIS A 69 -1.68 16.88 9.15
N HIS A 70 -0.50 17.01 9.75
CA HIS A 70 0.16 18.30 9.91
C HIS A 70 0.50 18.96 8.56
N GLU A 71 0.92 18.17 7.57
CA GLU A 71 1.23 18.63 6.22
C GLU A 71 0.01 18.82 5.31
N LYS A 72 -1.18 18.36 5.74
CA LYS A 72 -2.39 18.25 4.91
C LYS A 72 -2.18 17.44 3.62
N GLY A 73 -1.33 16.41 3.71
CA GLY A 73 -0.87 15.58 2.60
C GLY A 73 0.29 14.70 3.04
N ALA A 74 0.87 13.93 2.12
CA ALA A 74 1.98 13.02 2.43
C ALA A 74 3.28 13.43 1.74
N PHE A 75 3.56 14.73 1.70
CA PHE A 75 4.68 15.28 0.91
C PHE A 75 6.03 14.75 1.39
N THR A 76 6.30 14.79 2.70
CA THR A 76 7.58 14.30 3.23
C THR A 76 7.72 12.79 3.04
N PHE A 77 6.62 12.04 3.18
CA PHE A 77 6.61 10.60 2.95
C PHE A 77 7.00 10.24 1.52
N TRP A 78 6.36 10.88 0.53
CA TRP A 78 6.66 10.62 -0.88
C TRP A 78 8.05 11.08 -1.30
N SER A 79 8.49 12.24 -0.81
CA SER A 79 9.83 12.78 -1.07
C SER A 79 10.91 11.79 -0.63
N TYR A 80 10.70 11.11 0.50
CA TYR A 80 11.60 10.07 0.98
C TYR A 80 11.44 8.76 0.19
N ALA A 81 10.21 8.36 -0.10
CA ALA A 81 9.89 7.10 -0.78
C ALA A 81 10.53 6.99 -2.17
N ILE A 82 10.59 8.09 -2.94
CA ILE A 82 11.22 8.13 -4.27
C ILE A 82 12.72 7.81 -4.20
N GLY A 83 13.40 8.17 -3.10
CA GLY A 83 14.83 7.91 -2.90
C GLY A 83 15.15 6.52 -2.34
N LEU A 84 14.15 5.70 -2.02
CA LEU A 84 14.39 4.37 -1.41
C LEU A 84 14.84 3.37 -2.48
N PRO A 85 15.89 2.57 -2.23
CA PRO A 85 16.31 1.49 -3.14
C PRO A 85 15.42 0.25 -2.97
N LEU A 86 14.12 0.40 -3.24
CA LEU A 86 13.10 -0.66 -3.12
C LEU A 86 13.48 -1.93 -3.90
N PRO A 87 13.94 -1.86 -5.17
CA PRO A 87 14.30 -3.05 -5.94
C PRO A 87 15.48 -3.82 -5.34
N SER A 88 16.35 -3.14 -4.59
CA SER A 88 17.56 -3.74 -4.03
C SER A 88 17.31 -4.49 -2.71
N SER A 89 16.14 -4.37 -2.09
CA SER A 89 15.84 -5.05 -0.83
C SER A 89 14.36 -5.38 -0.67
N ALA A 90 14.06 -6.68 -0.68
CA ALA A 90 12.70 -7.19 -0.50
C ALA A 90 12.13 -6.91 0.91
N ILE A 91 12.97 -6.89 1.96
CA ILE A 91 12.55 -6.51 3.33
C ILE A 91 12.18 -5.03 3.39
N LEU A 92 13.01 -4.18 2.76
CA LEU A 92 12.74 -2.75 2.70
C LEU A 92 11.44 -2.47 1.95
N SER A 93 11.23 -3.13 0.81
CA SER A 93 9.97 -3.08 0.05
C SER A 93 8.76 -3.60 0.83
N TRP A 94 8.92 -4.67 1.60
CA TRP A 94 7.86 -5.20 2.47
C TRP A 94 7.46 -4.18 3.55
N LYS A 95 8.44 -3.56 4.19
CA LYS A 95 8.20 -2.52 5.21
C LYS A 95 7.64 -1.25 4.61
N PHE A 96 8.05 -0.88 3.39
CA PHE A 96 7.43 0.21 2.64
C PHE A 96 5.94 -0.06 2.38
N CYS A 97 5.58 -1.25 1.88
CA CYS A 97 4.18 -1.61 1.66
C CYS A 97 3.36 -1.55 2.96
N HIS A 98 3.93 -2.02 4.07
CA HIS A 98 3.29 -1.96 5.39
C HIS A 98 3.04 -0.52 5.84
N VAL A 99 4.06 0.35 5.81
CA VAL A 99 3.92 1.75 6.22
C VAL A 99 2.96 2.48 5.30
N LEU A 100 3.03 2.24 3.98
CA LEU A 100 2.09 2.80 3.02
C LEU A 100 0.66 2.36 3.31
N HIS A 101 0.42 1.09 3.65
CA HIS A 101 -0.91 0.62 4.03
C HIS A 101 -1.46 1.41 5.23
N LYS A 102 -0.66 1.59 6.28
CA LYS A 102 -1.04 2.40 7.44
C LYS A 102 -1.30 3.87 7.09
N VAL A 103 -0.45 4.48 6.26
CA VAL A 103 -0.63 5.86 5.79
C VAL A 103 -1.90 6.01 4.95
N LEU A 104 -2.20 5.05 4.07
CA LEU A 104 -3.45 5.05 3.31
C LEU A 104 -4.66 4.93 4.24
N ARG A 105 -4.59 4.09 5.26
CA ARG A 105 -5.69 3.82 6.20
C ARG A 105 -5.99 5.02 7.12
N ASP A 106 -4.96 5.55 7.77
CA ASP A 106 -5.09 6.47 8.92
C ASP A 106 -4.50 7.86 8.66
N GLY A 107 -3.82 8.06 7.53
CA GLY A 107 -3.22 9.32 7.13
C GLY A 107 -4.24 10.35 6.62
N HIS A 108 -3.73 11.51 6.23
CA HIS A 108 -4.56 12.59 5.70
C HIS A 108 -5.27 12.16 4.38
N PRO A 109 -6.54 12.56 4.12
CA PRO A 109 -7.26 12.16 2.90
C PRO A 109 -6.55 12.52 1.59
N ASN A 110 -5.74 13.59 1.60
CA ASN A 110 -4.96 14.04 0.44
C ASN A 110 -3.61 13.31 0.28
N VAL A 111 -3.45 12.08 0.77
CA VAL A 111 -2.30 11.24 0.41
C VAL A 111 -2.38 11.00 -1.11
N SER A 112 -1.44 11.58 -1.87
CA SER A 112 -1.51 11.58 -3.34
C SER A 112 -1.49 10.18 -3.94
N VAL A 113 -2.67 9.74 -4.38
CA VAL A 113 -2.90 8.45 -5.05
C VAL A 113 -2.02 8.24 -6.30
N PRO A 114 -1.83 9.23 -7.20
CA PRO A 114 -1.00 9.04 -8.40
C PRO A 114 0.47 8.68 -8.07
N SER A 115 1.04 9.30 -7.03
CA SER A 115 2.40 9.02 -6.56
C SER A 115 2.53 7.59 -6.02
N ALA A 116 1.52 7.11 -5.30
CA ALA A 116 1.46 5.74 -4.81
C ALA A 116 1.42 4.73 -5.96
N VAL A 117 0.53 4.94 -6.94
CA VAL A 117 0.36 4.05 -8.09
C VAL A 117 1.64 3.98 -8.92
N SER A 118 2.24 5.13 -9.24
CA SER A 118 3.49 5.18 -10.02
C SER A 118 4.62 4.38 -9.33
N LEU A 119 4.90 4.66 -8.05
CA LEU A 119 5.98 3.97 -7.32
C LEU A 119 5.72 2.45 -7.20
N LEU A 120 4.48 2.06 -6.93
CA LEU A 120 4.11 0.64 -6.82
C LEU A 120 4.25 -0.10 -8.15
N LEU A 121 3.85 0.52 -9.27
CA LEU A 121 3.98 -0.08 -10.60
C LEU A 121 5.44 -0.17 -11.06
N HIS A 122 6.24 0.88 -10.84
CA HIS A 122 7.68 0.86 -11.13
C HIS A 122 8.40 -0.22 -10.30
N GLY A 123 8.11 -0.29 -9.00
CA GLY A 123 8.66 -1.32 -8.11
C GLY A 123 8.27 -2.74 -8.53
N GLN A 124 7.05 -2.97 -9.01
CA GLN A 124 6.63 -4.30 -9.49
C GLN A 124 7.41 -4.76 -10.73
N GLY A 125 7.64 -3.88 -11.70
CA GLY A 125 8.37 -4.23 -12.93
C GLY A 125 9.81 -4.67 -12.64
N GLU A 126 10.49 -3.97 -11.73
CA GLU A 126 11.90 -4.22 -11.39
C GLU A 126 12.08 -5.41 -10.44
N ILE A 127 11.21 -5.53 -9.43
CA ILE A 127 11.25 -6.65 -8.48
C ILE A 127 10.91 -7.96 -9.21
N SER A 128 9.87 -7.97 -10.06
CA SER A 128 9.51 -9.16 -10.86
C SER A 128 10.60 -9.55 -11.86
N GLY A 129 11.32 -8.58 -12.44
CA GLY A 129 12.44 -8.84 -13.35
C GLY A 129 13.67 -9.45 -12.68
N SER A 130 13.98 -9.08 -11.43
CA SER A 130 15.12 -9.64 -10.69
C SER A 130 14.86 -11.04 -10.10
N CYS A 131 13.59 -11.37 -9.85
CA CYS A 131 13.15 -12.61 -9.20
C CYS A 131 12.92 -13.79 -10.15
N GLN A 132 13.07 -13.61 -11.47
CA GLN A 132 12.82 -14.65 -12.49
C GLN A 132 14.03 -15.55 -12.80
N HIS A 133 15.15 -15.40 -12.09
CA HIS A 133 16.30 -16.28 -12.27
C HIS A 133 16.13 -17.62 -11.53
N PRO A 134 16.22 -18.79 -12.21
CA PRO A 134 16.04 -20.11 -11.60
C PRO A 134 17.07 -20.48 -10.51
N SER A 135 18.10 -19.66 -10.31
CA SER A 135 19.19 -19.84 -9.34
C SER A 135 19.06 -18.97 -8.07
N GLY A 136 17.95 -18.26 -7.89
CA GLY A 136 17.67 -17.49 -6.68
C GLY A 136 17.55 -18.38 -5.45
N HIS A 137 18.51 -18.26 -4.53
CA HIS A 137 18.52 -18.98 -3.25
C HIS A 137 17.22 -18.79 -2.44
N LEU A 138 16.99 -19.67 -1.47
CA LEU A 138 15.94 -19.69 -0.42
C LEU A 138 15.55 -18.33 0.23
N HIS A 139 16.30 -17.26 -0.04
CA HIS A 139 16.18 -15.92 0.50
C HIS A 139 15.12 -15.05 -0.21
N ASP A 140 14.60 -15.45 -1.38
CA ASP A 140 13.59 -14.65 -2.12
C ASP A 140 12.13 -14.92 -1.69
N ARG A 141 11.90 -15.12 -0.39
CA ARG A 141 10.55 -15.30 0.15
C ARG A 141 9.79 -13.98 0.29
N TYR A 142 10.49 -12.89 0.59
CA TYR A 142 9.89 -11.55 0.68
C TYR A 142 9.50 -10.99 -0.70
N GLY A 143 10.24 -11.27 -1.78
CA GLY A 143 9.91 -10.75 -3.12
C GLY A 143 8.51 -11.16 -3.57
N GLN A 144 8.17 -12.44 -3.38
CA GLN A 144 6.81 -12.94 -3.62
C GLN A 144 5.75 -12.22 -2.76
N LEU A 145 6.04 -12.03 -1.47
CA LEU A 145 5.11 -11.33 -0.56
C LEU A 145 4.90 -9.88 -0.98
N VAL A 146 5.97 -9.19 -1.38
CA VAL A 146 5.92 -7.80 -1.86
C VAL A 146 5.07 -7.71 -3.12
N SER A 147 5.25 -8.60 -4.10
CA SER A 147 4.43 -8.61 -5.31
C SER A 147 2.92 -8.72 -5.01
N ILE A 148 2.56 -9.62 -4.09
CA ILE A 148 1.17 -9.82 -3.65
C ILE A 148 0.66 -8.60 -2.88
N TYR A 149 1.47 -8.03 -2.00
CA TYR A 149 1.09 -6.86 -1.21
C TYR A 149 0.91 -5.62 -2.09
N THR A 150 1.81 -5.39 -3.06
CA THR A 150 1.65 -4.28 -4.01
C THR A 150 0.35 -4.41 -4.80
N ARG A 151 -0.02 -5.62 -5.24
CA ARG A 151 -1.31 -5.84 -5.90
C ARG A 151 -2.48 -5.49 -4.98
N LEU A 152 -2.42 -5.89 -3.71
CA LEU A 152 -3.43 -5.50 -2.72
C LEU A 152 -3.54 -3.97 -2.60
N LEU A 153 -2.41 -3.27 -2.46
CA LEU A 153 -2.41 -1.80 -2.33
C LEU A 153 -2.98 -1.11 -3.57
N LEU A 154 -2.67 -1.61 -4.78
CA LEU A 154 -3.24 -1.10 -6.02
C LEU A 154 -4.76 -1.34 -6.10
N THR A 155 -5.25 -2.51 -5.68
CA THR A 155 -6.68 -2.79 -5.59
C THR A 155 -7.35 -1.85 -4.58
N LYS A 156 -6.78 -1.69 -3.38
CA LYS A 156 -7.25 -0.76 -2.34
C LYS A 156 -7.36 0.66 -2.89
N ILE A 157 -6.28 1.17 -3.47
CA ILE A 157 -6.23 2.52 -4.04
C ILE A 157 -7.29 2.68 -5.14
N SER A 158 -7.37 1.74 -6.07
CA SER A 158 -8.31 1.79 -7.18
C SER A 158 -9.77 1.78 -6.69
N PHE A 159 -10.08 0.99 -5.67
CA PHE A 159 -11.40 0.94 -5.05
C PHE A 159 -11.77 2.30 -4.43
N HIS A 160 -10.90 2.88 -3.62
CA HIS A 160 -11.19 4.14 -2.93
C HIS A 160 -11.21 5.37 -3.86
N VAL A 161 -10.52 5.32 -5.00
CA VAL A 161 -10.66 6.35 -6.05
C VAL A 161 -12.03 6.27 -6.72
N LYS A 162 -12.52 5.05 -7.01
CA LYS A 162 -13.82 4.85 -7.64
C LYS A 162 -14.98 5.15 -6.69
N HIS A 163 -14.83 4.82 -5.41
CA HIS A 163 -15.87 4.93 -4.39
C HIS A 163 -15.41 5.81 -3.22
N PRO A 164 -15.36 7.15 -3.40
CA PRO A 164 -14.91 8.08 -2.37
C PRO A 164 -15.82 8.11 -1.13
N GLU A 165 -17.02 7.53 -1.21
CA GLU A 165 -17.94 7.35 -0.08
C GLU A 165 -17.39 6.37 0.97
N PHE A 166 -16.47 5.48 0.57
CA PHE A 166 -15.78 4.58 1.49
C PHE A 166 -14.46 5.23 1.94
N PRO A 167 -14.34 5.64 3.21
CA PRO A 167 -13.07 6.11 3.73
C PRO A 167 -12.02 4.98 3.67
N PRO A 168 -10.73 5.29 3.59
CA PRO A 168 -9.66 4.28 3.49
C PRO A 168 -9.58 3.27 4.65
N GLY A 169 -10.10 3.63 5.83
CA GLY A 169 -10.28 2.73 6.99
C GLY A 169 -11.46 1.77 6.88
N LEU A 170 -12.27 1.91 5.83
CA LEU A 170 -13.49 1.14 5.56
C LEU A 170 -14.56 1.22 6.65
N GLU A 171 -14.50 2.18 7.57
CA GLU A 171 -15.53 2.38 8.59
C GLU A 171 -16.70 3.19 8.03
N VAL A 172 -17.74 2.48 7.59
CA VAL A 172 -18.94 3.03 6.97
C VAL A 172 -20.17 2.50 7.70
N SER A 173 -21.20 3.33 7.85
CA SER A 173 -22.50 2.90 8.39
C SER A 173 -23.31 2.13 7.34
N ASP A 174 -24.21 1.27 7.79
CA ASP A 174 -25.12 0.53 6.90
C ASP A 174 -25.90 1.47 5.96
N GLU A 175 -26.30 2.65 6.45
CA GLU A 175 -27.02 3.65 5.66
C GLU A 175 -26.20 4.18 4.48
N VAL A 176 -24.91 4.47 4.71
CA VAL A 176 -24.02 4.96 3.65
C VAL A 176 -23.74 3.85 2.65
N LEU A 177 -23.52 2.60 3.10
CA LEU A 177 -23.37 1.44 2.21
C LEU A 177 -24.61 1.28 1.31
N GLU A 178 -25.81 1.35 1.89
CA GLU A 178 -27.06 1.20 1.16
C GLU A 178 -27.26 2.31 0.14
N LYS A 179 -26.89 3.55 0.50
CA LYS A 179 -26.90 4.71 -0.38
C LYS A 179 -25.91 4.58 -1.52
N THR A 180 -24.66 4.19 -1.26
CA THR A 180 -23.61 4.02 -2.29
C THR A 180 -23.96 2.90 -3.26
N ALA A 181 -24.49 1.79 -2.77
CA ALA A 181 -24.97 0.71 -3.63
C ALA A 181 -26.17 1.15 -4.50
N GLY A 182 -26.97 2.11 -4.02
CA GLY A 182 -28.12 2.65 -4.75
C GLY A 182 -29.22 1.63 -4.98
N THR A 183 -30.09 1.90 -5.97
CA THR A 183 -31.19 1.00 -6.38
C THR A 183 -30.94 0.32 -7.73
N ASP A 184 -29.92 0.77 -8.48
CA ASP A 184 -29.56 0.15 -9.75
C ASP A 184 -28.83 -1.18 -9.50
N VAL A 185 -29.42 -2.26 -10.00
CA VAL A 185 -28.89 -3.61 -9.86
C VAL A 185 -27.48 -3.72 -10.42
N ASN A 186 -27.16 -3.00 -11.51
CA ASN A 186 -25.81 -3.03 -12.09
C ASN A 186 -24.77 -2.45 -11.14
N ASN A 187 -25.11 -1.37 -10.43
CA ASN A 187 -24.22 -0.75 -9.44
C ASN A 187 -24.02 -1.66 -8.24
N ILE A 188 -25.09 -2.27 -7.72
CA ILE A 188 -25.02 -3.22 -6.60
C ILE A 188 -24.15 -4.42 -6.99
N PHE A 189 -24.34 -4.94 -8.19
CA PHE A 189 -23.58 -6.07 -8.73
C PHE A 189 -22.09 -5.72 -8.85
N GLN A 190 -21.77 -4.61 -9.51
CA GLN A 190 -20.38 -4.16 -9.70
C GLN A 190 -19.69 -3.90 -8.36
N LEU A 191 -20.34 -3.20 -7.44
CA LEU A 191 -19.80 -2.92 -6.11
C LEU A 191 -19.53 -4.21 -5.33
N THR A 192 -20.41 -5.21 -5.45
CA THR A 192 -20.22 -6.51 -4.80
C THR A 192 -19.01 -7.24 -5.36
N VAL A 193 -18.83 -7.26 -6.67
CA VAL A 193 -17.67 -7.87 -7.33
C VAL A 193 -16.37 -7.17 -6.90
N GLU A 194 -16.35 -5.84 -6.88
CA GLU A 194 -15.16 -5.08 -6.50
C GLU A 194 -14.79 -5.28 -5.01
N LEU A 195 -15.77 -5.39 -4.12
CA LEU A 195 -15.54 -5.76 -2.72
C LEU A 195 -15.02 -7.20 -2.58
N PHE A 196 -15.50 -8.14 -3.41
CA PHE A 196 -14.93 -9.48 -3.45
C PHE A 196 -13.49 -9.49 -3.96
N ASP A 197 -13.16 -8.72 -5.01
CA ASP A 197 -11.79 -8.62 -5.53
C ASP A 197 -10.83 -8.07 -4.46
N TYR A 198 -11.29 -7.08 -3.69
CA TYR A 198 -10.55 -6.52 -2.58
C TYR A 198 -10.33 -7.55 -1.47
N LEU A 199 -11.39 -8.24 -1.02
CA LEU A 199 -11.30 -9.27 0.02
C LEU A 199 -10.40 -10.44 -0.41
N ASP A 200 -10.43 -10.84 -1.68
CA ASP A 200 -9.53 -11.88 -2.20
C ASP A 200 -8.07 -11.46 -2.15
N CYS A 201 -7.75 -10.19 -2.44
CA CYS A 201 -6.39 -9.68 -2.31
C CYS A 201 -5.90 -9.71 -0.86
N GLU A 202 -6.74 -9.32 0.10
CA GLU A 202 -6.45 -9.36 1.53
C GLU A 202 -6.20 -10.80 2.01
N LEU A 203 -7.12 -11.70 1.69
CA LEU A 203 -7.01 -13.12 2.03
C LEU A 203 -5.78 -13.76 1.38
N LYS A 204 -5.45 -13.39 0.14
CA LYS A 204 -4.26 -13.92 -0.55
C LYS A 204 -2.96 -13.51 0.12
N LEU A 205 -2.87 -12.26 0.60
CA LEU A 205 -1.72 -11.80 1.36
C LEU A 205 -1.58 -12.60 2.66
N SER A 206 -2.67 -12.76 3.41
CA SER A 206 -2.67 -13.51 4.68
C SER A 206 -2.23 -14.97 4.49
N GLU A 207 -2.79 -15.65 3.49
CA GLU A 207 -2.46 -17.04 3.15
C GLU A 207 -0.96 -17.16 2.82
N SER A 208 -0.44 -16.25 1.99
CA SER A 208 0.95 -16.27 1.54
C SER A 208 1.92 -16.03 2.69
N VAL A 209 1.61 -15.07 3.58
CA VAL A 209 2.41 -14.85 4.80
C VAL A 209 2.43 -16.11 5.65
N PHE A 210 1.27 -16.71 5.95
CA PHE A 210 1.22 -17.89 6.79
C PHE A 210 1.89 -19.12 6.21
N ARG A 211 1.86 -19.29 4.88
CA ARG A 211 2.55 -20.38 4.20
C ARG A 211 4.07 -20.31 4.36
N GLN A 212 4.62 -19.10 4.54
CA GLN A 212 6.04 -18.88 4.73
C GLN A 212 6.50 -18.92 6.20
N LEU A 213 5.57 -19.05 7.16
CA LEU A 213 5.89 -19.23 8.57
C LEU A 213 6.01 -20.71 8.91
N ASN A 214 7.12 -21.10 9.54
CA ASN A 214 7.26 -22.45 10.11
C ASN A 214 6.19 -22.65 11.19
N THR A 215 5.44 -23.74 11.10
CA THR A 215 4.16 -24.04 11.78
C THR A 215 4.18 -24.08 13.32
N SER A 216 5.26 -23.67 13.99
CA SER A 216 5.32 -23.69 15.46
C SER A 216 4.79 -22.39 16.08
N MET A 217 3.91 -22.49 17.09
CA MET A 217 3.31 -21.34 17.77
C MET A 217 4.33 -20.47 18.53
N ALA A 218 5.45 -21.06 18.97
CA ALA A 218 6.54 -20.40 19.69
C ALA A 218 7.36 -19.43 18.82
N VAL A 219 7.26 -19.54 17.50
CA VAL A 219 8.04 -18.73 16.53
C VAL A 219 7.47 -17.31 16.38
N SER A 220 6.25 -17.04 16.87
CA SER A 220 5.59 -15.72 16.81
C SER A 220 6.28 -14.60 17.62
N GLN A 221 7.26 -14.96 18.47
CA GLN A 221 8.07 -14.00 19.23
C GLN A 221 9.38 -13.61 18.53
N MET A 222 9.76 -14.29 17.46
CA MET A 222 10.96 -13.93 16.70
C MET A 222 10.73 -12.63 15.92
N SER A 223 11.66 -11.68 16.03
CA SER A 223 11.61 -10.37 15.34
C SER A 223 11.32 -10.51 13.83
N ALA A 224 11.99 -11.44 13.16
CA ALA A 224 11.79 -11.73 11.74
C ALA A 224 10.35 -12.17 11.39
N VAL A 225 9.72 -12.93 12.28
CA VAL A 225 8.34 -13.42 12.10
C VAL A 225 7.35 -12.29 12.36
N GLN A 226 7.58 -11.49 13.39
CA GLN A 226 6.78 -10.30 13.66
C GLN A 226 6.85 -9.29 12.51
N CYS A 227 8.01 -9.14 11.86
CA CYS A 227 8.15 -8.34 10.65
C CYS A 227 7.17 -8.79 9.54
N ARG A 228 6.96 -10.11 9.38
CA ARG A 228 5.99 -10.67 8.41
C ARG A 228 4.55 -10.60 8.89
N LEU A 229 4.31 -10.73 10.19
CA LEU A 229 2.96 -10.73 10.77
C LEU A 229 2.37 -9.31 10.91
N ALA A 230 3.20 -8.30 11.15
CA ALA A 230 2.74 -6.93 11.45
C ALA A 230 1.73 -6.39 10.42
N PRO A 231 1.94 -6.54 9.10
CA PRO A 231 0.99 -6.04 8.11
C PRO A 231 -0.38 -6.70 8.17
N LEU A 232 -0.47 -7.92 8.71
CA LEU A 232 -1.74 -8.62 8.82
C LEU A 232 -2.69 -7.97 9.82
N ILE A 233 -2.23 -7.06 10.68
CA ILE A 233 -3.12 -6.26 11.54
C ILE A 233 -4.05 -5.42 10.66
N GLN A 234 -3.53 -4.73 9.64
CA GLN A 234 -4.35 -3.94 8.72
C GLN A 234 -5.27 -4.85 7.89
N VAL A 235 -4.74 -5.98 7.40
CA VAL A 235 -5.51 -7.00 6.66
C VAL A 235 -6.70 -7.50 7.49
N ILE A 236 -6.53 -7.73 8.79
CA ILE A 236 -7.60 -8.17 9.70
C ILE A 236 -8.68 -7.08 9.83
N GLN A 237 -8.27 -5.83 10.01
CA GLN A 237 -9.20 -4.69 10.12
C GLN A 237 -10.00 -4.49 8.82
N ASP A 238 -9.35 -4.58 7.66
CA ASP A 238 -10.01 -4.44 6.35
C ASP A 238 -10.94 -5.63 6.06
N CYS A 239 -10.47 -6.87 6.25
CA CYS A 239 -11.29 -8.07 6.12
C CYS A 239 -12.60 -8.02 6.93
N SER A 240 -12.54 -7.48 8.15
CA SER A 240 -13.70 -7.38 9.05
C SER A 240 -14.83 -6.55 8.43
N HIS A 241 -14.47 -5.41 7.83
CA HIS A 241 -15.41 -4.51 7.16
C HIS A 241 -15.88 -5.07 5.83
N LEU A 242 -14.94 -5.54 4.99
CA LEU A 242 -15.23 -6.11 3.68
C LEU A 242 -16.22 -7.28 3.81
N TYR A 243 -16.02 -8.19 4.77
CA TYR A 243 -16.95 -9.29 5.03
C TYR A 243 -18.35 -8.79 5.38
N HIS A 244 -18.46 -7.81 6.27
CA HIS A 244 -19.75 -7.28 6.67
C HIS A 244 -20.49 -6.65 5.48
N TYR A 245 -19.80 -5.86 4.65
CA TYR A 245 -20.38 -5.25 3.44
C TYR A 245 -20.76 -6.30 2.40
N SER A 246 -19.91 -7.31 2.18
CA SER A 246 -20.21 -8.45 1.33
C SER A 246 -21.49 -9.16 1.73
N VAL A 247 -21.71 -9.42 3.03
CA VAL A 247 -22.97 -10.05 3.49
C VAL A 247 -24.17 -9.17 3.18
N LYS A 248 -24.12 -7.87 3.52
CA LYS A 248 -25.21 -6.92 3.28
C LYS A 248 -25.56 -6.81 1.79
N LEU A 249 -24.56 -6.67 0.93
CA LEU A 249 -24.77 -6.56 -0.51
C LEU A 249 -25.24 -7.87 -1.15
N MET A 250 -24.79 -9.03 -0.65
CA MET A 250 -25.29 -10.33 -1.10
C MET A 250 -26.79 -10.49 -0.80
N PHE A 251 -27.25 -10.10 0.39
CA PHE A 251 -28.69 -10.07 0.68
C PHE A 251 -29.44 -9.08 -0.21
N LYS A 252 -28.85 -7.90 -0.48
CA LYS A 252 -29.44 -6.90 -1.38
C LYS A 252 -29.57 -7.43 -2.81
N LEU A 253 -28.54 -8.06 -3.36
CA LEU A 253 -28.60 -8.72 -4.67
C LEU A 253 -29.68 -9.79 -4.73
N HIS A 254 -29.80 -10.62 -3.69
CA HIS A 254 -30.83 -11.64 -3.59
C HIS A 254 -32.26 -11.10 -3.48
N SER A 255 -32.42 -9.84 -3.08
CA SER A 255 -33.72 -9.15 -3.11
C SER A 255 -34.10 -8.63 -4.50
N CYS A 256 -33.13 -8.49 -5.42
CA CYS A 256 -33.32 -7.89 -6.73
C CYS A 256 -33.15 -8.86 -7.90
N LEU A 257 -32.46 -10.00 -7.70
CA LEU A 257 -32.11 -10.96 -8.76
C LEU A 257 -32.49 -12.40 -8.39
N PRO A 258 -32.82 -13.23 -9.39
CA PRO A 258 -33.08 -14.66 -9.19
C PRO A 258 -31.87 -15.39 -8.59
N ALA A 259 -32.15 -16.42 -7.80
CA ALA A 259 -31.11 -17.22 -7.15
C ALA A 259 -30.13 -17.84 -8.16
N ASP A 260 -30.62 -18.32 -9.31
CA ASP A 260 -29.78 -18.97 -10.33
C ASP A 260 -28.73 -18.02 -10.90
N THR A 261 -29.06 -16.74 -11.08
CA THR A 261 -28.12 -15.71 -11.55
C THR A 261 -26.98 -15.46 -10.56
N LEU A 262 -27.23 -15.66 -9.27
CA LEU A 262 -26.27 -15.35 -8.19
C LEU A 262 -25.47 -16.58 -7.72
N GLN A 263 -25.57 -17.72 -8.41
CA GLN A 263 -24.85 -18.94 -8.00
C GLN A 263 -23.34 -18.71 -7.86
N GLY A 264 -22.70 -18.11 -8.86
CA GLY A 264 -21.25 -17.82 -8.80
C GLY A 264 -20.86 -16.85 -7.67
N HIS A 265 -21.74 -15.91 -7.31
CA HIS A 265 -21.50 -14.98 -6.20
C HIS A 265 -21.55 -15.71 -4.86
N ARG A 266 -22.53 -16.61 -4.70
CA ARG A 266 -22.61 -17.48 -3.53
C ARG A 266 -21.35 -18.34 -3.45
N ASP A 267 -20.97 -19.03 -4.51
CA ASP A 267 -19.80 -19.94 -4.48
C ASP A 267 -18.52 -19.19 -4.07
N ARG A 268 -18.26 -18.03 -4.68
CA ARG A 268 -17.14 -17.16 -4.31
C ARG A 268 -17.21 -16.69 -2.86
N PHE A 269 -18.38 -16.24 -2.40
CA PHE A 269 -18.57 -15.85 -0.99
C PHE A 269 -18.28 -17.01 -0.02
N HIS A 270 -18.72 -18.24 -0.33
CA HIS A 270 -18.48 -19.40 0.54
C HIS A 270 -16.98 -19.73 0.65
N GLU A 271 -16.23 -19.59 -0.44
CA GLU A 271 -14.77 -19.73 -0.43
C GLU A 271 -14.09 -18.64 0.39
N GLN A 272 -14.48 -17.38 0.19
CA GLN A 272 -13.98 -16.25 0.98
C GLN A 272 -14.29 -16.41 2.47
N PHE A 273 -15.52 -16.79 2.82
CA PHE A 273 -15.92 -17.04 4.20
C PHE A 273 -15.06 -18.13 4.85
N ARG A 274 -14.83 -19.24 4.15
CA ARG A 274 -13.99 -20.34 4.66
C ARG A 274 -12.56 -19.89 4.90
N SER A 275 -11.98 -19.16 3.94
CA SER A 275 -10.63 -18.61 4.03
C SER A 275 -10.50 -17.59 5.17
N LEU A 276 -11.47 -16.68 5.29
CA LEU A 276 -11.52 -15.67 6.34
C LEU A 276 -11.69 -16.28 7.74
N LYS A 277 -12.60 -17.25 7.89
CA LYS A 277 -12.79 -17.98 9.16
C LYS A 277 -11.51 -18.68 9.59
N ASN A 278 -10.83 -19.34 8.66
CA ASN A 278 -9.54 -20.00 8.94
C ASN A 278 -8.45 -18.99 9.30
N PHE A 279 -8.38 -17.87 8.59
CA PHE A 279 -7.47 -16.77 8.89
C PHE A 279 -7.70 -16.24 10.30
N PHE A 280 -8.90 -15.77 10.61
CA PHE A 280 -9.22 -15.16 11.91
C PHE A 280 -8.98 -16.14 13.05
N LYS A 281 -9.37 -17.42 12.89
CA LYS A 281 -9.06 -18.47 13.87
C LYS A 281 -7.56 -18.60 14.11
N LYS A 282 -6.78 -18.81 13.04
CA LYS A 282 -5.32 -18.96 13.14
C LYS A 282 -4.64 -17.74 13.75
N ALA A 283 -5.02 -16.53 13.32
CA ALA A 283 -4.48 -15.29 13.85
C ALA A 283 -4.85 -15.11 15.33
N SER A 284 -6.09 -15.42 15.72
CA SER A 284 -6.57 -15.29 17.11
C SER A 284 -5.84 -16.22 18.08
N ASP A 285 -5.27 -17.32 17.61
CA ASP A 285 -4.49 -18.25 18.43
C ASP A 285 -3.02 -17.80 18.64
N MET A 286 -2.50 -16.90 17.80
CA MET A 286 -1.11 -16.44 17.89
C MET A 286 -0.92 -15.38 18.97
N LEU A 287 0.10 -15.57 19.82
CA LEU A 287 0.43 -14.65 20.91
C LEU A 287 0.74 -13.23 20.44
N TYR A 288 1.32 -13.09 19.24
CA TYR A 288 1.59 -11.79 18.62
C TYR A 288 0.32 -10.93 18.50
N PHE A 289 -0.74 -11.46 17.87
CA PHE A 289 -1.98 -10.70 17.69
C PHE A 289 -2.74 -10.54 19.01
N LYS A 290 -2.79 -11.55 19.89
CA LYS A 290 -3.47 -11.46 21.20
C LYS A 290 -3.02 -10.28 22.06
N ARG A 291 -1.76 -9.84 21.91
CA ARG A 291 -1.21 -8.70 22.65
C ARG A 291 -1.54 -7.35 22.03
N LEU A 292 -1.86 -7.32 20.74
CA LEU A 292 -1.98 -6.09 19.95
C LEU A 292 -3.42 -5.77 19.57
N ILE A 293 -4.25 -6.79 19.30
CA ILE A 293 -5.63 -6.63 18.83
C ILE A 293 -6.53 -7.75 19.35
N GLN A 294 -7.82 -7.46 19.50
CA GLN A 294 -8.86 -8.46 19.69
C GLN A 294 -9.50 -8.77 18.34
N ILE A 295 -9.33 -10.02 17.89
CA ILE A 295 -9.87 -10.51 16.62
C ILE A 295 -11.26 -11.11 16.88
N PRO A 296 -12.31 -10.69 16.15
CA PRO A 296 -13.66 -11.21 16.33
C PRO A 296 -13.74 -12.68 15.87
N ARG A 297 -14.61 -13.45 16.52
CA ARG A 297 -14.97 -14.80 16.06
C ARG A 297 -16.08 -14.69 15.02
N LEU A 298 -15.87 -15.32 13.86
CA LEU A 298 -16.90 -15.46 12.84
C LEU A 298 -17.91 -16.57 13.22
N PRO A 299 -19.14 -16.51 12.69
CA PRO A 299 -20.14 -17.56 12.92
C PRO A 299 -19.67 -18.94 12.43
N GLU A 300 -20.31 -20.01 12.91
CA GLU A 300 -19.93 -21.37 12.53
C GLU A 300 -20.24 -21.68 11.06
N SER A 301 -21.38 -21.23 10.57
CA SER A 301 -21.81 -21.36 9.17
C SER A 301 -21.94 -19.99 8.51
N PRO A 302 -21.75 -19.90 7.18
CA PRO A 302 -22.04 -18.66 6.45
C PRO A 302 -23.54 -18.32 6.49
N PRO A 303 -23.93 -17.05 6.31
CA PRO A 303 -25.33 -16.66 6.20
C PRO A 303 -26.05 -17.37 5.05
N ASN A 304 -27.31 -17.75 5.25
CA ASN A 304 -28.14 -18.30 4.18
C ASN A 304 -28.84 -17.18 3.41
N PHE A 305 -28.27 -16.79 2.27
CA PHE A 305 -28.81 -15.69 1.45
C PHE A 305 -30.18 -15.97 0.82
N LEU A 306 -30.63 -17.23 0.77
CA LEU A 306 -31.97 -17.59 0.29
C LEU A 306 -33.05 -17.36 1.35
N ARG A 307 -32.66 -17.09 2.61
CA ARG A 307 -33.56 -16.80 3.73
C ARG A 307 -33.33 -15.36 4.18
N ALA A 308 -34.16 -14.42 3.71
CA ALA A 308 -34.01 -13.00 4.03
C ALA A 308 -33.93 -12.71 5.54
N SER A 309 -34.64 -13.47 6.39
CA SER A 309 -34.58 -13.30 7.84
C SER A 309 -33.21 -13.63 8.45
N ALA A 310 -32.34 -14.37 7.75
CA ALA A 310 -30.98 -14.67 8.20
C ALA A 310 -30.09 -13.42 8.25
N LEU A 311 -30.48 -12.32 7.57
CA LEU A 311 -29.79 -11.05 7.71
C LEU A 311 -29.90 -10.48 9.13
N ALA A 312 -31.01 -10.72 9.83
CA ALA A 312 -31.18 -10.27 11.22
C ALA A 312 -30.27 -11.02 12.21
N GLU A 313 -29.75 -12.18 11.82
CA GLU A 313 -28.79 -12.98 12.59
C GLU A 313 -27.33 -12.51 12.35
N HIS A 314 -27.09 -11.66 11.33
CA HIS A 314 -25.76 -11.17 10.99
C HIS A 314 -25.29 -10.08 11.95
N VAL A 315 -24.11 -10.30 12.54
CA VAL A 315 -23.45 -9.33 13.43
C VAL A 315 -22.16 -8.87 12.76
N LYS A 316 -21.99 -7.54 12.61
CA LYS A 316 -20.74 -6.94 12.11
C LYS A 316 -19.57 -7.41 12.99
N PRO A 317 -18.55 -8.09 12.43
CA PRO A 317 -17.35 -8.38 13.20
C PRO A 317 -16.62 -7.08 13.49
N VAL A 318 -16.24 -6.87 14.76
CA VAL A 318 -15.51 -5.69 15.22
C VAL A 318 -14.14 -6.12 15.71
N VAL A 319 -13.09 -5.56 15.10
CA VAL A 319 -11.71 -5.72 15.55
C VAL A 319 -11.42 -4.60 16.52
N VAL A 320 -11.02 -4.93 17.75
CA VAL A 320 -10.69 -3.92 18.76
C VAL A 320 -9.18 -3.79 18.85
N ILE A 321 -8.68 -2.56 18.77
CA ILE A 321 -7.30 -2.22 19.10
C ILE A 321 -7.31 -1.57 20.48
N PRO A 322 -6.62 -2.12 21.49
CA PRO A 322 -6.50 -1.47 22.79
C PRO A 322 -5.88 -0.08 22.63
N GLU A 323 -6.44 0.94 23.30
CA GLU A 323 -5.81 2.27 23.35
C GLU A 323 -4.49 2.17 24.12
N GLU A 324 -3.40 2.63 23.51
CA GLU A 324 -2.09 2.71 24.17
C GLU A 324 -2.13 3.80 25.25
N ALA A 325 -1.63 3.49 26.45
CA ALA A 325 -1.30 4.51 27.43
C ALA A 325 -0.28 5.48 26.82
N PRO A 326 -0.37 6.81 27.08
CA PRO A 326 0.61 7.76 26.56
C PRO A 326 2.01 7.38 27.07
N GLU A 327 2.88 6.94 26.16
CA GLU A 327 4.30 6.73 26.46
C GLU A 327 4.95 8.11 26.64
N ASP A 328 5.59 8.33 27.80
CA ASP A 328 6.43 9.51 28.02
C ASP A 328 7.53 9.53 26.94
N GLU A 329 7.62 10.62 26.17
CA GLU A 329 8.61 10.78 25.10
C GLU A 329 10.02 10.78 25.71
N GLU A 330 10.67 9.62 25.80
CA GLU A 330 12.10 9.59 26.11
C GLU A 330 12.87 10.25 24.94
N PRO A 331 13.75 11.23 25.22
CA PRO A 331 14.57 11.86 24.20
C PRO A 331 15.50 10.80 23.60
N GLU A 332 15.31 10.50 22.32
CA GLU A 332 16.20 9.58 21.61
C GLU A 332 17.61 10.20 21.57
N ASN A 333 18.59 9.54 22.21
CA ASN A 333 19.99 9.96 22.20
C ASN A 333 20.46 10.25 20.77
N LEU A 334 20.98 11.47 20.59
CA LEU A 334 21.57 11.99 19.37
C LEU A 334 22.70 11.05 18.92
N ILE A 335 22.56 10.46 17.73
CA ILE A 335 23.70 9.89 17.03
C ILE A 335 24.38 11.06 16.33
N GLU A 336 25.51 11.50 16.87
CA GLU A 336 26.43 12.41 16.20
C GLU A 336 26.92 11.76 14.90
N ILE A 337 26.57 12.35 13.76
CA ILE A 337 27.19 12.02 12.48
C ILE A 337 28.63 12.53 12.57
N SER A 338 29.54 11.66 12.97
CA SER A 338 30.98 11.92 12.92
C SER A 338 31.36 12.13 11.45
N THR A 339 31.87 13.31 11.14
CA THR A 339 32.50 13.65 9.87
C THR A 339 33.66 12.69 9.58
N THR A 340 33.48 11.77 8.63
CA THR A 340 34.59 11.08 7.98
C THR A 340 34.70 11.54 6.53
N SER A 341 35.73 12.35 6.29
CA SER A 341 36.46 12.57 5.03
C SER A 341 35.69 12.57 3.71
N THR A 342 35.62 13.77 3.14
CA THR A 342 35.32 14.11 1.75
C THR A 342 36.01 13.18 0.74
N THR A 343 35.22 12.51 -0.09
CA THR A 343 35.56 12.25 -1.50
C THR A 343 34.30 12.51 -2.33
N GLU A 344 34.35 13.57 -3.14
CA GLU A 344 33.27 14.05 -3.99
C GLU A 344 32.91 13.03 -5.09
N PRO A 345 31.62 12.76 -5.33
CA PRO A 345 31.14 12.36 -6.65
C PRO A 345 30.68 13.62 -7.40
N GLN A 346 31.32 13.91 -8.53
CA GLN A 346 30.87 14.96 -9.46
C GLN A 346 29.47 14.63 -10.00
N VAL A 347 28.48 15.45 -9.66
CA VAL A 347 27.16 15.45 -10.30
C VAL A 347 27.13 16.56 -11.35
N GLY A 348 27.18 16.17 -12.62
CA GLY A 348 26.95 17.06 -13.76
C GLY A 348 25.50 17.52 -13.79
N ALA A 349 25.29 18.84 -13.78
CA ALA A 349 23.99 19.48 -13.87
C ALA A 349 23.36 19.27 -15.25
N TRP A 350 22.27 18.50 -15.32
CA TRP A 350 21.41 18.47 -16.50
C TRP A 350 20.33 19.54 -16.36
N GLY A 351 20.57 20.71 -16.98
CA GLY A 351 19.58 21.75 -17.16
C GLY A 351 18.67 21.41 -18.34
N TRP A 352 17.38 21.21 -18.06
CA TRP A 352 16.34 21.13 -19.09
C TRP A 352 16.15 22.50 -19.74
N ARG A 353 16.47 22.62 -21.04
CA ARG A 353 16.07 23.76 -21.88
C ARG A 353 15.14 23.21 -22.96
N GLY A 354 13.88 23.63 -22.91
CA GLY A 354 12.85 23.19 -23.85
C GLY A 354 13.15 23.59 -25.29
N GLY A 355 12.70 22.77 -26.24
CA GLY A 355 12.57 23.17 -27.63
C GLY A 355 12.81 22.05 -28.65
N ARG A 356 11.70 21.58 -29.23
CA ARG A 356 11.54 21.18 -30.64
C ARG A 356 12.24 19.88 -31.09
N LEU A 357 11.41 18.86 -31.33
CA LEU A 357 11.75 17.69 -32.14
C LEU A 357 12.11 18.11 -33.57
N SER A 358 13.27 17.69 -34.04
CA SER A 358 13.62 17.66 -35.46
C SER A 358 14.46 16.42 -35.71
N CYS A 359 13.99 15.55 -36.58
CA CYS A 359 14.70 14.36 -37.05
C CYS A 359 15.92 14.78 -37.90
N PRO A 360 17.05 14.07 -37.83
CA PRO A 360 18.02 14.10 -38.91
C PRO A 360 18.01 12.78 -39.67
N GLY A 361 17.64 12.87 -40.95
CA GLY A 361 18.10 11.94 -41.97
C GLY A 361 19.48 12.33 -42.49
N SER A 362 20.15 11.33 -43.06
CA SER A 362 21.18 11.40 -44.11
C SER A 362 22.53 12.09 -43.82
N ALA A 363 23.59 11.28 -43.75
CA ALA A 363 24.93 11.61 -44.23
C ALA A 363 25.47 10.32 -44.89
N GLN A 364 25.41 10.19 -46.22
CA GLN A 364 26.47 10.54 -47.19
C GLN A 364 27.77 9.74 -47.00
N HIS A 365 27.85 8.67 -47.79
CA HIS A 365 29.08 7.95 -48.18
C HIS A 365 29.99 8.84 -49.06
N PRO A 366 31.31 8.66 -49.00
CA PRO A 366 32.19 8.88 -50.15
C PRO A 366 32.45 7.55 -50.89
N LEU A 367 32.30 7.60 -52.22
CA LEU A 367 32.91 6.71 -53.22
C LEU A 367 34.47 6.83 -53.11
N SER A 368 35.34 5.91 -53.53
CA SER A 368 35.32 4.77 -54.46
C SER A 368 36.67 4.01 -54.35
N SER A 369 36.61 2.67 -54.40
CA SER A 369 37.42 1.61 -55.08
C SER A 369 38.85 1.87 -55.66
N PRO A 370 39.61 0.83 -56.10
CA PRO A 370 39.48 -0.65 -55.93
C PRO A 370 40.81 -1.39 -55.60
N ASP A 371 40.68 -2.72 -55.51
CA ASP A 371 41.60 -3.77 -56.00
C ASP A 371 42.38 -4.70 -55.04
N HIS A 372 42.16 -5.98 -55.35
CA HIS A 372 43.05 -7.14 -55.30
C HIS A 372 43.15 -8.06 -54.05
N LEU A 373 42.51 -9.22 -54.23
CA LEU A 373 43.07 -10.59 -54.23
C LEU A 373 43.79 -11.11 -52.97
N GLY A 374 43.23 -12.22 -52.47
CA GLY A 374 44.01 -13.45 -52.30
C GLY A 374 44.02 -14.07 -50.90
N SER A 375 43.42 -15.27 -50.81
CA SER A 375 43.89 -16.49 -50.10
C SER A 375 44.23 -16.37 -48.59
N VAL A 376 43.79 -17.24 -47.69
CA VAL A 376 43.45 -18.68 -47.68
C VAL A 376 42.38 -18.92 -46.63
#